data_AF-A0A5C7VJ64-F1
#
_entry.id   AF-A0A5C7VJ64-F1
#
_cell.length_a   1.000
_cell.length_b   1.000
_cell.length_c   1.000
_cell.angle_alpha   90.00
_cell.angle_beta   90.00
_cell.angle_gamma   90.00
#
_symmetry.space_group_name_H-M   'P 1'
#
loop_
_entity.id
_entity.type
_entity.pdbx_description
1 polymer ?
#
loop_
_entity_poly.entity_id
_entity_poly.type
_entity_poly.pdbx_seq_one_letter_code
_entity_poly.pdbx_strand_id
1 'polypeptide(L)'
;MSSNAPTSRPAALDPRCLGRPVHLLPRVTEGLRDALQRSLCQPWNRRYRTRYELRSVALQPLNQPGVDLPGRWLRTQGPLGPLACQIDRSLVLSLMARRLGLAGPQPAAEQDPSTATEERLQQALALQLCGQSVQLLAQAARGDGPGEPVPTPALAPLQTGA
;
A
#
# COMPACT_ATOMS: atom_id res chain seq x y z
N MET A 1 2.46 -25.06 20.44
CA MET A 1 1.09 -24.57 20.20
C MET A 1 1.21 -23.10 19.84
N SER A 2 1.37 -22.77 18.56
CA SER A 2 1.57 -21.39 18.12
C SER A 2 0.22 -20.69 18.05
N SER A 3 0.03 -19.70 18.92
CA SER A 3 -1.20 -18.90 18.97
C SER A 3 -1.27 -18.02 17.72
N ASN A 4 -2.30 -18.24 16.90
CA ASN A 4 -2.61 -17.41 15.75
C ASN A 4 -3.33 -16.14 16.27
N ALA A 5 -2.56 -15.15 16.74
CA ALA A 5 -3.12 -13.90 17.23
C ALA A 5 -3.65 -13.07 16.04
N PRO A 6 -4.86 -12.51 16.12
CA PRO A 6 -5.43 -11.71 15.05
C PRO A 6 -4.59 -10.45 14.86
N THR A 7 -4.02 -10.27 13.66
CA THR A 7 -3.17 -9.12 13.34
C THR A 7 -4.01 -7.86 13.50
N SER A 8 -3.79 -7.11 14.59
CA SER A 8 -4.73 -6.07 14.98
C SER A 8 -4.82 -5.00 13.89
N ARG A 9 -5.96 -4.31 13.76
CA ARG A 9 -6.13 -3.20 12.81
C ARG A 9 -5.39 -1.97 13.35
N PRO A 10 -4.73 -1.13 12.52
CA PRO A 10 -4.21 0.15 13.01
C PRO A 10 -5.37 1.07 13.45
N ALA A 11 -5.13 1.97 14.41
CA ALA A 11 -6.16 2.91 14.87
C ALA A 11 -6.48 3.94 13.77
N ALA A 12 -7.77 4.14 13.48
CA ALA A 12 -8.22 5.09 12.47
C ALA A 12 -8.06 6.55 12.93
N LEU A 13 -7.60 7.41 12.03
CA LEU A 13 -7.81 8.86 12.15
C LEU A 13 -9.19 9.22 11.60
N ASP A 14 -9.99 10.00 12.34
CA ASP A 14 -11.26 10.52 11.85
C ASP A 14 -11.02 11.80 11.01
N PRO A 15 -11.29 11.79 9.69
CA PRO A 15 -11.11 12.97 8.85
C PRO A 15 -12.03 14.13 9.23
N ARG A 16 -13.14 13.89 9.95
CA ARG A 16 -14.03 14.95 10.47
C ARG A 16 -13.37 15.76 11.58
N CYS A 17 -12.40 15.17 12.29
CA CYS A 17 -11.61 15.86 13.31
C CYS A 17 -10.48 16.72 12.71
N LEU A 18 -10.26 16.66 11.39
CA LEU A 18 -9.20 17.44 10.72
C LEU A 18 -9.61 18.89 10.41
N GLY A 19 -10.89 19.25 10.52
CA GLY A 19 -11.39 20.63 10.31
C GLY A 19 -11.44 21.06 8.83
N ARG A 20 -10.87 22.24 8.51
CA ARG A 20 -10.91 22.87 7.16
C ARG A 20 -10.17 22.17 5.99
N PRO A 21 -9.32 21.13 6.11
CA PRO A 21 -8.64 20.53 4.96
C PRO A 21 -9.42 19.40 4.24
N VAL A 22 -10.68 19.09 4.61
CA VAL A 22 -11.44 17.99 3.98
C VAL A 22 -11.65 18.18 2.47
N HIS A 23 -11.83 19.42 2.02
CA HIS A 23 -12.01 19.75 0.59
C HIS A 23 -10.74 19.54 -0.25
N LEU A 24 -9.57 19.38 0.38
CA LEU A 24 -8.30 19.11 -0.30
C LEU A 24 -8.09 17.61 -0.56
N LEU A 25 -8.85 16.74 0.11
CA LEU A 25 -8.71 15.28 -0.03
C LEU A 25 -8.87 14.77 -1.46
N PRO A 26 -9.82 15.27 -2.29
CA PRO A 26 -9.92 14.86 -3.68
C PRO A 26 -8.64 15.16 -4.48
N ARG A 27 -8.09 16.38 -4.35
CA ARG A 27 -6.85 16.77 -5.01
C ARG A 27 -5.66 15.92 -4.54
N VAL A 28 -5.62 15.60 -3.25
CA VAL A 28 -4.61 14.68 -2.69
C VAL A 28 -4.77 13.27 -3.27
N THR A 29 -5.99 12.74 -3.38
CA THR A 29 -6.24 11.41 -3.94
C THR A 29 -5.84 11.31 -5.40
N GLU A 30 -6.12 12.34 -6.20
CA GLU A 30 -5.72 12.40 -7.61
C GLU A 30 -4.20 12.47 -7.76
N GLY A 31 -3.55 13.36 -7.00
CA GLY A 31 -2.09 13.47 -6.99
C GLY A 31 -1.41 12.17 -6.55
N LEU A 32 -1.97 11.50 -5.53
CA LEU A 32 -1.49 10.22 -5.05
C LEU A 32 -1.66 9.13 -6.12
N ARG A 33 -2.82 9.07 -6.81
CA ARG A 33 -3.05 8.14 -7.92
C ARG A 33 -2.03 8.31 -9.03
N ASP A 34 -1.84 9.53 -9.54
CA ASP A 34 -0.90 9.79 -10.64
C ASP A 34 0.55 9.51 -10.27
N ALA A 35 0.91 9.80 -9.03
CA ALA A 35 2.25 9.51 -8.55
C ALA A 35 2.49 8.01 -8.34
N LEU A 36 1.55 7.27 -7.76
CA LEU A 36 1.64 5.81 -7.64
C LEU A 36 1.65 5.12 -9.02
N GLN A 37 0.85 5.60 -9.97
CA GLN A 37 0.88 5.12 -11.35
C GLN A 37 2.28 5.30 -11.97
N ARG A 38 2.91 6.46 -11.76
CA ARG A 38 4.25 6.76 -12.27
C ARG A 38 5.37 6.00 -11.57
N SER A 39 5.31 5.87 -10.24
CA SER A 39 6.41 5.29 -9.47
C SER A 39 6.32 3.77 -9.28
N LEU A 40 5.11 3.19 -9.34
CA LEU A 40 4.89 1.76 -9.17
C LEU A 40 4.57 1.07 -10.49
N CYS A 41 3.52 1.51 -11.19
CA CYS A 41 3.00 0.79 -12.35
C CYS A 41 3.92 0.94 -13.58
N GLN A 42 4.39 2.15 -13.90
CA GLN A 42 5.22 2.38 -15.09
C GLN A 42 6.55 1.59 -15.11
N PRO A 43 7.36 1.55 -14.02
CA PRO A 43 8.57 0.74 -14.00
C PRO A 43 8.28 -0.74 -14.21
N TRP A 44 7.15 -1.20 -13.69
CA TRP A 44 6.75 -2.60 -13.79
C TRP A 44 6.27 -2.98 -15.17
N ASN A 45 5.45 -2.11 -15.76
CA ASN A 45 5.00 -2.21 -17.15
C ASN A 45 6.19 -2.27 -18.11
N ARG A 46 7.19 -1.41 -17.90
CA ARG A 46 8.43 -1.41 -18.69
C ARG A 46 9.22 -2.71 -18.50
N ARG A 47 9.43 -3.15 -17.26
CA ARG A 47 10.26 -4.31 -16.95
C ARG A 47 9.66 -5.63 -17.42
N TYR A 48 8.35 -5.80 -17.27
CA TYR A 48 7.66 -7.07 -17.56
C TYR A 48 6.73 -7.00 -18.78
N ARG A 49 6.87 -5.95 -19.60
CA ARG A 49 6.06 -5.69 -20.80
C ARG A 49 4.56 -5.87 -20.54
N THR A 50 4.06 -5.19 -19.51
CA THR A 50 2.65 -5.22 -19.07
C THR A 50 1.98 -3.87 -19.20
N ARG A 51 0.67 -3.80 -18.88
CA ARG A 51 -0.16 -2.59 -18.94
C ARG A 51 -1.01 -2.43 -17.67
N TYR A 52 -0.39 -2.56 -16.50
CA TYR A 52 -1.05 -2.27 -15.23
C TYR A 52 -1.44 -0.79 -15.15
N GLU A 53 -2.65 -0.56 -14.61
CA GLU A 53 -3.23 0.76 -14.44
C GLU A 53 -3.89 0.85 -13.06
N LEU A 54 -3.56 1.91 -12.34
CA LEU A 54 -4.19 2.27 -11.08
C LEU A 54 -5.49 3.03 -11.37
N ARG A 55 -6.61 2.33 -11.27
CA ARG A 55 -7.94 2.86 -11.63
C ARG A 55 -8.44 3.92 -10.64
N SER A 56 -8.30 3.67 -9.34
CA SER A 56 -8.85 4.55 -8.31
C SER A 56 -8.00 4.53 -7.05
N VAL A 57 -7.95 5.66 -6.37
CA VAL A 57 -7.42 5.82 -5.01
C VAL A 57 -8.47 6.54 -4.19
N ALA A 58 -8.79 5.99 -3.01
CA ALA A 58 -9.72 6.60 -2.09
C ALA A 58 -9.05 6.78 -0.73
N LEU A 59 -9.32 7.91 -0.08
CA LEU A 59 -9.00 8.12 1.33
C LEU A 59 -10.28 7.93 2.13
N GLN A 60 -10.27 6.97 3.04
CA GLN A 60 -11.44 6.63 3.86
C GLN A 60 -11.04 6.55 5.34
N PRO A 61 -11.93 6.95 6.26
CA PRO A 61 -11.75 6.66 7.66
C PRO A 61 -11.63 5.15 7.85
N LEU A 62 -10.64 4.71 8.60
CA LEU A 62 -10.41 3.29 8.82
C LEU A 62 -11.45 2.67 9.78
N ASN A 63 -12.30 3.43 10.48
CA ASN A 63 -13.31 2.87 11.40
C ASN A 63 -14.75 2.88 10.82
N GLN A 64 -14.91 2.76 9.49
CA GLN A 64 -16.26 2.63 8.93
C GLN A 64 -16.92 1.31 9.40
N PRO A 65 -18.04 1.37 10.15
CA PRO A 65 -18.73 0.16 10.62
C PRO A 65 -19.20 -0.68 9.41
N GLY A 66 -18.91 -1.98 9.43
CA GLY A 66 -19.24 -2.92 8.35
C GLY A 66 -18.12 -3.14 7.32
N VAL A 67 -16.99 -2.44 7.41
CA VAL A 67 -15.80 -2.67 6.58
C VAL A 67 -14.73 -3.40 7.39
N ASP A 68 -14.95 -4.70 7.61
CA ASP A 68 -13.86 -5.62 7.91
C ASP A 68 -13.21 -6.00 6.60
N LEU A 69 -11.99 -5.50 6.36
CA LEU A 69 -11.19 -5.91 5.21
C LEU A 69 -10.54 -7.25 5.58
N PRO A 70 -11.02 -8.39 5.05
CA PRO A 70 -10.41 -9.68 5.33
C PRO A 70 -8.99 -9.68 4.77
N GLY A 71 -8.02 -10.12 5.56
CA GLY A 71 -6.66 -10.34 5.10
C GLY A 71 -5.57 -9.90 6.08
N ARG A 72 -4.32 -10.07 5.63
CA ARG A 72 -3.14 -9.97 6.48
C ARG A 72 -2.52 -8.57 6.38
N TRP A 73 -2.55 -7.83 7.47
CA TRP A 73 -1.91 -6.51 7.57
C TRP A 73 -0.41 -6.63 7.79
N LEU A 74 0.35 -6.01 6.92
CA LEU A 74 1.79 -5.79 7.08
C LEU A 74 1.99 -4.44 7.77
N ARG A 75 2.72 -4.41 8.88
CA ARG A 75 2.93 -3.24 9.73
C ARG A 75 4.38 -2.78 9.71
N THR A 76 4.62 -1.48 9.66
CA THR A 76 5.96 -0.88 9.78
C THR A 76 5.87 0.40 10.60
N GLN A 77 7.03 0.97 10.93
CA GLN A 77 7.14 2.27 11.57
C GLN A 77 7.58 3.30 10.52
N GLY A 78 6.80 4.36 10.38
CA GLY A 78 7.14 5.53 9.60
C GLY A 78 7.63 6.68 10.49
N PRO A 79 8.15 7.76 9.90
CA PRO A 79 8.68 8.92 10.63
C PRO A 79 7.61 9.67 11.44
N LEU A 80 6.33 9.53 11.07
CA LEU A 80 5.20 10.20 11.71
C LEU A 80 4.32 9.24 12.54
N GLY A 81 4.73 7.98 12.66
CA GLY A 81 3.97 6.96 13.39
C GLY A 81 3.84 5.63 12.66
N PRO A 82 3.05 4.69 13.22
CA PRO A 82 2.88 3.36 12.65
C PRO A 82 2.14 3.42 11.31
N LEU A 83 2.57 2.57 10.38
CA LEU A 83 1.96 2.39 9.08
C LEU A 83 1.54 0.93 8.94
N ALA A 84 0.46 0.70 8.20
CA ALA A 84 0.10 -0.64 7.78
C ALA A 84 -0.34 -0.66 6.32
N CYS A 85 -0.07 -1.77 5.65
CA CYS A 85 -0.46 -2.01 4.27
C CYS A 85 -1.01 -3.42 4.15
N GLN A 86 -2.09 -3.54 3.39
CA GLN A 86 -2.67 -4.79 2.98
C GLN A 86 -2.63 -4.84 1.45
N ILE A 87 -2.28 -6.00 0.91
CA ILE A 87 -2.23 -6.26 -0.53
C ILE A 87 -2.94 -7.58 -0.77
N ASP A 88 -3.88 -7.58 -1.71
CA ASP A 88 -4.61 -8.78 -2.09
C ASP A 88 -3.67 -9.85 -2.62
N ARG A 89 -3.83 -11.08 -2.14
CA ARG A 89 -3.00 -12.21 -2.57
C ARG A 89 -3.13 -12.47 -4.07
N SER A 90 -4.33 -12.33 -4.62
CA SER A 90 -4.60 -12.47 -6.05
C SER A 90 -3.75 -11.51 -6.90
N LEU A 91 -3.57 -10.28 -6.43
CA LEU A 91 -2.66 -9.31 -7.05
C LEU A 91 -1.22 -9.83 -6.98
N VAL A 92 -0.72 -10.21 -5.80
CA VAL A 92 0.65 -10.75 -5.63
C VAL A 92 0.92 -11.93 -6.58
N LEU A 93 -0.01 -12.88 -6.67
CA LEU A 93 0.11 -14.04 -7.54
C LEU A 93 0.08 -13.67 -9.03
N SER A 94 -0.81 -12.76 -9.44
CA SER A 94 -0.86 -12.26 -10.82
C SER A 94 0.48 -11.65 -11.25
N LEU A 95 1.10 -10.90 -10.34
CA LEU A 95 2.37 -10.25 -10.57
C LEU A 95 3.53 -11.24 -10.59
N MET A 96 3.51 -12.23 -9.68
CA MET A 96 4.49 -13.31 -9.64
C MET A 96 4.43 -14.17 -10.91
N ALA A 97 3.24 -14.56 -11.36
CA ALA A 97 3.04 -15.29 -12.61
C ALA A 97 3.68 -14.54 -13.78
N ARG A 98 3.49 -13.21 -13.85
CA ARG A 98 4.14 -12.39 -14.87
C ARG A 98 5.66 -12.34 -14.74
N ARG A 99 6.20 -12.26 -13.52
CA ARG A 99 7.67 -12.31 -13.29
C ARG A 99 8.28 -13.62 -13.77
N LEU A 100 7.53 -14.71 -13.69
CA LEU A 100 7.94 -16.05 -14.10
C LEU A 100 7.65 -16.36 -15.58
N GLY A 101 7.03 -15.44 -16.32
CA GLY A 101 6.64 -15.66 -17.72
C GLY A 101 5.46 -16.60 -17.91
N LEU A 102 4.69 -16.88 -16.85
CA LEU A 102 3.51 -17.74 -16.90
C LEU A 102 2.33 -17.02 -17.58
N ALA A 103 1.51 -17.80 -18.27
CA ALA A 103 0.32 -17.30 -18.96
C ALA A 103 -0.80 -17.01 -17.95
N GLY A 104 -0.83 -15.77 -17.45
CA GLY A 104 -1.94 -15.23 -16.66
C GLY A 104 -1.99 -15.69 -15.20
N PRO A 105 -2.86 -15.07 -14.39
CA PRO A 105 -3.04 -15.45 -13.00
C PRO A 105 -3.63 -16.86 -12.94
N GLN A 106 -2.88 -17.79 -12.35
CA GLN A 106 -3.41 -19.09 -12.00
C GLN A 106 -4.25 -18.91 -10.74
N PRO A 107 -5.49 -19.42 -10.69
CA PRO A 107 -6.27 -19.39 -9.46
C PRO A 107 -5.58 -20.30 -8.46
N ALA A 108 -4.74 -19.75 -7.59
CA ALA A 108 -4.38 -20.43 -6.35
C ALA A 108 -5.66 -20.47 -5.50
N ALA A 109 -5.96 -21.62 -4.90
CA ALA A 109 -7.02 -21.64 -3.92
C ALA A 109 -6.61 -20.67 -2.80
N GLU A 110 -7.50 -19.78 -2.39
CA GLU A 110 -7.22 -18.84 -1.28
C GLU A 110 -6.77 -19.57 0.00
N GLN A 111 -7.10 -20.87 0.09
CA GLN A 111 -6.79 -21.79 1.17
C GLN A 111 -5.37 -22.38 1.12
N ASP A 112 -4.65 -22.28 0.00
CA ASP A 112 -3.28 -22.79 -0.08
C ASP A 112 -2.34 -21.95 0.80
N PRO A 113 -1.39 -22.55 1.52
CA PRO A 113 -0.43 -21.79 2.32
C PRO A 113 0.40 -20.85 1.43
N SER A 114 0.64 -19.63 1.92
CA SER A 114 1.49 -18.65 1.21
C SER A 114 2.91 -19.19 1.09
N THR A 115 3.49 -19.15 -0.11
CA THR A 115 4.89 -19.53 -0.31
C THR A 115 5.85 -18.42 0.13
N ALA A 116 7.10 -18.77 0.47
CA ALA A 116 8.12 -17.78 0.85
C ALA A 116 8.40 -16.76 -0.28
N THR A 117 8.20 -17.13 -1.54
CA THR A 117 8.37 -16.21 -2.68
C THR A 117 7.21 -15.22 -2.78
N GLU A 118 5.97 -15.69 -2.54
CA GLU A 118 4.79 -14.82 -2.39
C GLU A 118 5.00 -13.80 -1.28
N GLU A 119 5.42 -14.24 -0.09
CA GLU A 119 5.62 -13.37 1.07
C GLU A 119 6.68 -12.29 0.82
N ARG A 120 7.82 -12.67 0.22
CA ARG A 120 8.87 -11.71 -0.14
C ARG A 120 8.38 -10.67 -1.14
N LEU A 121 7.60 -11.10 -2.14
CA LEU A 121 7.03 -10.19 -3.12
C LEU A 121 6.02 -9.24 -2.46
N GLN A 122 5.12 -9.76 -1.63
CA GLN A 122 4.14 -8.97 -0.89
C GLN A 122 4.83 -7.93 0.01
N GLN A 123 5.86 -8.32 0.75
CA GLN A 123 6.61 -7.43 1.62
C GLN A 123 7.34 -6.32 0.84
N ALA A 124 7.97 -6.66 -0.28
CA ALA A 124 8.62 -5.68 -1.15
C ALA A 124 7.62 -4.67 -1.73
N LEU A 125 6.46 -5.14 -2.19
CA LEU A 125 5.41 -4.28 -2.73
C LEU A 125 4.83 -3.36 -1.66
N ALA A 126 4.57 -3.88 -0.47
CA ALA A 126 4.02 -3.12 0.63
C ALA A 126 5.01 -2.05 1.11
N LEU A 127 6.32 -2.35 1.20
CA LEU A 127 7.35 -1.35 1.53
C LEU A 127 7.38 -0.24 0.48
N GLN A 128 7.34 -0.61 -0.80
CA GLN A 128 7.34 0.35 -1.91
C GLN A 128 6.09 1.23 -1.87
N LEU A 129 4.91 0.65 -1.68
CA LEU A 129 3.63 1.36 -1.55
C LEU A 129 3.63 2.32 -0.35
N CYS A 130 4.00 1.86 0.84
CA CYS A 130 4.09 2.71 2.03
C CYS A 130 5.08 3.86 1.84
N GLY A 131 6.29 3.56 1.35
CA GLY A 131 7.34 4.55 1.17
C GLY A 131 6.93 5.65 0.18
N GLN A 132 6.39 5.25 -0.97
CA GLN A 132 5.88 6.18 -1.97
C GLN A 132 4.70 7.00 -1.43
N SER A 133 3.74 6.37 -0.75
CA SER A 133 2.59 7.07 -0.20
C SER A 133 3.00 8.12 0.84
N VAL A 134 3.90 7.80 1.76
CA VAL A 134 4.40 8.75 2.76
C VAL A 134 5.15 9.90 2.09
N GLN A 135 6.03 9.62 1.13
CA GLN A 135 6.77 10.65 0.41
C GLN A 135 5.83 11.64 -0.30
N LEU A 136 4.79 11.12 -0.94
CA LEU A 136 3.82 11.93 -1.67
C LEU A 136 2.92 12.74 -0.75
N LEU A 137 2.45 12.15 0.35
CA LEU A 137 1.69 12.88 1.37
C LEU A 137 2.54 13.99 2.00
N ALA A 138 3.83 13.73 2.26
CA ALA A 138 4.75 14.72 2.77
C ALA A 138 5.00 15.87 1.78
N GLN A 139 5.08 15.58 0.47
CA GLN A 139 5.17 16.59 -0.58
C GLN A 139 3.88 17.41 -0.67
N ALA A 140 2.71 16.76 -0.67
CA ALA A 140 1.41 17.42 -0.72
C ALA A 140 1.16 18.33 0.50
N ALA A 141 1.63 17.93 1.69
CA ALA A 141 1.50 18.71 2.92
C ALA A 141 2.30 20.03 2.92
N ARG A 142 3.32 20.17 2.05
CA ARG A 142 4.16 21.38 1.99
C ARG A 142 3.57 22.51 1.13
N GLY A 143 2.55 22.25 0.31
CA GLY A 143 2.03 23.22 -0.66
C GLY A 143 3.06 23.58 -1.75
N ASP A 144 2.78 24.60 -2.57
CA ASP A 144 3.63 25.06 -3.69
C ASP A 144 4.88 25.86 -3.25
N GLY A 145 5.27 25.80 -1.97
CA GLY A 145 6.43 26.54 -1.45
C GLY A 145 7.78 25.89 -1.79
N PRO A 146 8.85 26.66 -2.01
CA PRO A 146 10.20 26.13 -2.21
C PRO A 146 10.74 25.58 -0.88
N GLY A 147 10.46 24.31 -0.59
CA GLY A 147 10.98 23.60 0.57
C GLY A 147 12.07 22.60 0.20
N GLU A 148 13.02 22.36 1.10
CA GLU A 148 14.09 21.33 0.96
C GLU A 148 13.53 19.97 0.52
N PRO A 149 14.24 19.15 -0.26
CA PRO A 149 13.76 17.82 -0.63
C PRO A 149 13.39 17.02 0.63
N VAL A 150 12.16 16.49 0.69
CA VAL A 150 11.76 15.56 1.76
C VAL A 150 12.68 14.34 1.65
N PRO A 151 13.51 14.05 2.66
CA PRO A 151 14.33 12.85 2.62
C PRO A 151 13.43 11.64 2.52
N THR A 152 13.75 10.73 1.59
CA THR A 152 13.00 9.48 1.43
C THR A 152 12.99 8.76 2.78
N PRO A 153 11.82 8.55 3.40
CA PRO A 153 11.79 7.91 4.70
C PRO A 153 12.27 6.46 4.56
N ALA A 154 13.32 6.12 5.28
CA ALA A 154 13.75 4.73 5.42
C ALA A 154 12.72 4.01 6.31
N LEU A 155 11.82 3.25 5.68
CA LEU A 155 10.86 2.43 6.41
C LEU A 155 11.55 1.18 6.93
N ALA A 156 11.28 0.85 8.20
CA ALA A 156 11.69 -0.43 8.75
C ALA A 156 11.05 -1.59 7.96
N PRO A 157 11.66 -2.79 7.96
CA PRO A 157 11.04 -3.97 7.36
C PRO A 157 9.62 -4.17 7.92
N LEU A 158 8.65 -4.39 7.02
CA LEU A 158 7.28 -4.68 7.43
C LEU A 158 7.24 -6.01 8.18
N GLN A 159 6.63 -5.99 9.35
CA GLN A 159 6.34 -7.19 10.13
C GLN A 159 4.89 -7.58 9.89
N THR A 160 4.60 -8.88 9.94
CA THR A 160 3.22 -9.28 10.16
C THR A 160 2.75 -8.71 11.48
N GLY A 161 1.56 -8.08 11.51
CA GLY A 161 0.96 -7.76 12.80
C GLY A 161 0.80 -9.02 13.64
N ALA A 162 1.07 -8.89 14.94
CA ALA A 162 0.51 -9.76 15.97
C ALA A 162 -0.86 -9.21 16.42
#